data_AF-A0A1B6LS55-F1
#
_entry.id   AF-A0A1B6LS55-F1
#
_cell.length_a   1.000
_cell.length_b   1.000
_cell.length_c   1.000
_cell.angle_alpha   90.00
_cell.angle_beta   90.00
_cell.angle_gamma   90.00
#
_symmetry.space_group_name_H-M   'P 1'
#
loop_
_entity.id
_entity.type
_entity.pdbx_description
1 polymer ?
#
loop_
_entity_poly.entity_id
_entity_poly.type
_entity_poly.pdbx_seq_one_letter_code
_entity_poly.pdbx_strand_id
1 'polypeptide(L)'
;EKSGLLCRQEHLGFDRHGRKYWFLTRRIFVESEDGEAWYYSSPAQLDELLDSLDPTEFEAPLCREINDFKDEIIRQMELTEKITNQHKGNKKSFLETENNYLLKVQKERQERRIKEEEERKERERLEEEERKDKEKKVEEEKKKVDEDQREKARQDVEDMVRKMHEEAAGLVTGDPDHIAELAVETTETIETEVVTEGMTSEITTTTTTTSTSTSTSTSTSTSTST
;
A
#
# COMPACT_ATOMS: atom_id res chain seq x y z
N GLU A 1 31.11 -47.91 25.61
CA GLU A 1 31.54 -46.54 25.95
C GLU A 1 31.84 -46.47 27.44
N LYS A 2 32.98 -45.87 27.82
CA LYS A 2 33.42 -45.65 29.21
C LYS A 2 33.62 -44.14 29.43
N SER A 3 32.53 -43.39 29.41
CA SER A 3 32.45 -42.07 30.04
C SER A 3 30.98 -41.82 30.29
N GLY A 4 30.52 -42.10 31.50
CA GLY A 4 29.16 -41.83 31.96
C GLY A 4 28.90 -40.33 32.12
N LEU A 5 29.14 -39.54 31.08
CA LEU A 5 28.48 -38.25 30.97
C LEU A 5 27.02 -38.57 30.67
N LEU A 6 26.16 -38.47 31.69
CA LEU A 6 24.74 -38.24 31.47
C LEU A 6 24.65 -36.97 30.64
N CYS A 7 24.48 -37.10 29.32
CA CYS A 7 24.17 -35.96 28.48
C CYS A 7 22.79 -35.49 28.93
N ARG A 8 22.74 -34.39 29.69
CA ARG A 8 21.48 -33.75 30.02
C ARG A 8 21.00 -33.10 28.73
N GLN A 9 20.04 -33.73 28.06
CA GLN A 9 19.35 -33.08 26.97
C GLN A 9 18.41 -32.03 27.55
N GLU A 10 18.63 -30.79 27.10
CA GLU A 10 17.74 -29.68 27.38
C GLU A 10 16.56 -29.74 26.39
N HIS A 11 15.38 -29.39 26.87
CA HIS A 11 14.23 -29.21 26.00
C HIS A 11 14.37 -27.90 25.23
N LEU A 12 13.77 -27.81 24.04
CA LEU A 12 13.74 -26.59 23.24
C LEU A 12 12.79 -25.54 23.82
N GLY A 13 11.80 -25.97 24.61
CA GLY A 13 10.86 -25.06 25.26
C GLY A 13 9.46 -25.66 25.41
N PHE A 14 8.50 -24.76 25.64
CA PHE A 14 7.09 -25.07 25.83
C PHE A 14 6.24 -24.20 24.89
N ASP A 15 5.09 -24.71 24.48
CA ASP A 15 4.07 -23.93 23.77
C ASP A 15 2.99 -23.40 24.72
N ARG A 16 1.99 -22.66 24.18
CA ARG A 16 0.85 -22.16 24.96
C ARG A 16 -0.02 -23.23 25.63
N HIS A 17 0.10 -24.48 25.19
CA HIS A 17 -0.63 -25.62 25.73
C HIS A 17 0.15 -26.37 26.82
N GLY A 18 1.36 -25.89 27.17
CA GLY A 18 2.23 -26.56 28.14
C GLY A 18 2.96 -27.78 27.59
N ARG A 19 2.88 -28.04 26.27
CA ARG A 19 3.56 -29.17 25.64
C ARG A 19 5.04 -28.88 25.55
N LYS A 20 5.85 -29.87 25.92
CA LYS A 20 7.31 -29.74 25.97
C LYS A 20 7.95 -30.26 24.68
N TYR A 21 8.85 -29.47 24.12
CA TYR A 21 9.52 -29.74 22.85
C TYR A 21 10.93 -30.24 23.09
N TRP A 22 11.31 -31.31 22.44
CA TRP A 22 12.63 -31.92 22.60
C TRP A 22 13.26 -32.21 21.25
N PHE A 23 14.57 -31.98 21.14
CA PHE A 23 15.35 -32.54 20.04
C PHE A 23 16.15 -33.74 20.54
N LEU A 24 15.69 -34.95 20.20
CA LEU A 24 16.29 -36.19 20.66
C LEU A 24 16.63 -37.09 19.48
N THR A 25 17.83 -37.68 19.54
CA THR A 25 18.38 -38.53 18.47
C THR A 25 18.48 -37.77 17.14
N ARG A 26 17.39 -37.72 16.37
CA ARG A 26 17.31 -37.07 15.03
C ARG A 26 15.93 -36.50 14.76
N ARG A 27 15.12 -36.28 15.80
CA ARG A 27 13.69 -35.98 15.70
C ARG A 27 13.30 -34.91 16.71
N ILE A 28 12.28 -34.15 16.34
CA ILE A 28 11.56 -33.32 17.31
C ILE A 28 10.49 -34.18 17.96
N PHE A 29 10.46 -34.19 19.29
CA PHE A 29 9.38 -34.77 20.07
C PHE A 29 8.58 -33.66 20.74
N VAL A 30 7.27 -33.82 20.77
CA VAL A 30 6.34 -32.95 21.49
C VAL A 30 5.63 -33.80 22.51
N GLU A 31 5.80 -33.49 23.78
CA GLU A 31 5.26 -34.24 24.92
C GLU A 31 4.16 -33.42 25.59
N SER A 32 2.95 -33.98 25.68
CA SER A 32 1.85 -33.41 26.46
C SER A 32 1.97 -33.78 27.94
N GLU A 33 1.41 -32.96 28.82
CA GLU A 33 1.28 -33.28 30.24
C GLU A 33 0.41 -34.53 30.48
N ASP A 34 -0.50 -34.83 29.54
CA ASP A 34 -1.38 -36.01 29.58
C ASP A 34 -0.67 -37.32 29.18
N GLY A 35 0.63 -37.27 28.84
CA GLY A 35 1.43 -38.43 28.44
C GLY A 35 1.32 -38.79 26.96
N GLU A 36 0.57 -38.03 26.18
CA GLU A 36 0.60 -38.12 24.72
C GLU A 36 1.90 -37.55 24.16
N ALA A 37 2.45 -38.18 23.11
CA ALA A 37 3.65 -37.70 22.45
C ALA A 37 3.56 -37.79 20.93
N TRP A 38 4.06 -36.76 20.26
CA TRP A 38 4.20 -36.71 18.82
C TRP A 38 5.68 -36.63 18.45
N TYR A 39 6.02 -37.07 17.25
CA TYR A 39 7.37 -36.91 16.73
C TYR A 39 7.38 -36.51 15.26
N TYR A 40 8.38 -35.72 14.89
CA TYR A 40 8.63 -35.21 13.55
C TYR A 40 10.04 -35.64 13.14
N SER A 41 10.16 -36.23 11.95
CA SER A 41 11.37 -36.94 11.49
C SER A 41 11.88 -36.51 10.11
N SER A 42 11.17 -35.61 9.42
CA SER A 42 11.58 -35.08 8.13
C SER A 42 11.56 -33.55 8.11
N PRO A 43 12.33 -32.91 7.22
CA PRO A 43 12.32 -31.45 7.09
C PRO A 43 10.92 -30.91 6.76
N ALA A 44 10.17 -31.58 5.89
CA ALA A 44 8.79 -31.18 5.55
C ALA A 44 7.86 -31.20 6.77
N GLN A 45 8.06 -32.16 7.69
CA GLN A 45 7.34 -32.25 8.96
C GLN A 45 7.74 -31.13 9.94
N LEU A 46 9.02 -30.74 9.94
CA LEU A 46 9.49 -29.61 10.76
C LEU A 46 8.88 -28.29 10.28
N ASP A 47 8.77 -28.09 8.96
CA ASP A 47 8.16 -26.88 8.40
C ASP A 47 6.68 -26.77 8.78
N GLU A 48 5.87 -27.85 8.69
CA GLU A 48 4.49 -27.82 9.20
C GLU A 48 4.42 -27.53 10.72
N LEU A 49 5.37 -28.09 11.49
CA LEU A 49 5.40 -27.86 12.92
C LEU A 49 5.59 -26.37 13.21
N LEU A 50 6.56 -25.73 12.55
CA LEU A 50 6.83 -24.30 12.71
C LEU A 50 5.66 -23.44 12.22
N ASP A 51 5.00 -23.81 11.12
CA ASP A 51 3.81 -23.12 10.61
C ASP A 51 2.61 -23.19 11.58
N SER A 52 2.55 -24.20 12.45
CA SER A 52 1.49 -24.35 13.46
C SER A 52 1.72 -23.55 14.75
N LEU A 53 2.96 -23.07 14.96
CA LEU A 53 3.34 -22.26 16.12
C LEU A 53 3.19 -20.77 15.79
N ASP A 54 2.94 -19.94 16.81
CA ASP A 54 2.96 -18.49 16.68
C ASP A 54 4.35 -17.94 17.00
N PRO A 55 5.13 -17.51 15.99
CA PRO A 55 6.47 -16.99 16.21
C PRO A 55 6.49 -15.56 16.75
N THR A 56 5.34 -14.88 16.85
CA THR A 56 5.25 -13.44 17.17
C THR A 56 4.87 -13.17 18.62
N GLU A 57 3.91 -13.92 19.16
CA GLU A 57 3.36 -13.67 20.50
C GLU A 57 3.56 -14.85 21.43
N PHE A 58 2.86 -15.96 21.20
CA PHE A 58 2.76 -17.04 22.19
C PHE A 58 3.99 -17.95 22.25
N GLU A 59 4.47 -18.39 21.09
CA GLU A 59 5.57 -19.35 20.99
C GLU A 59 6.88 -18.72 20.51
N ALA A 60 7.01 -17.39 20.58
CA ALA A 60 8.20 -16.67 20.12
C ALA A 60 9.53 -17.22 20.71
N PRO A 61 9.65 -17.52 22.02
CA PRO A 61 10.88 -18.09 22.57
C PRO A 61 11.16 -19.51 22.04
N LEU A 62 10.12 -20.34 21.95
CA LEU A 62 10.23 -21.71 21.44
C LEU A 62 10.62 -21.73 19.95
N CYS A 63 9.95 -20.92 19.14
CA CYS A 63 10.26 -20.76 17.71
C CYS A 63 11.68 -20.26 17.50
N ARG A 64 12.16 -19.32 18.33
CA ARG A 64 13.55 -18.88 18.29
C ARG A 64 14.52 -20.02 18.58
N GLU A 65 14.30 -20.78 19.66
CA GLU A 65 15.17 -21.90 20.03
C GLU A 65 15.19 -22.98 18.95
N ILE A 66 14.02 -23.35 18.39
CA ILE A 66 13.95 -24.31 17.27
C ILE A 66 14.71 -23.77 16.06
N ASN A 67 14.62 -22.47 15.76
CA ASN A 67 15.34 -21.86 14.65
C ASN A 67 16.86 -21.82 14.86
N ASP A 68 17.32 -21.57 16.09
CA ASP A 68 18.75 -21.58 16.44
C ASP A 68 19.39 -22.96 16.19
N PHE A 69 18.61 -24.05 16.34
CA PHE A 69 19.05 -25.42 16.03
C PHE A 69 18.58 -25.94 14.66
N LYS A 70 17.88 -25.13 13.85
CA LYS A 70 17.17 -25.61 12.65
C LYS A 70 18.08 -26.34 11.67
N ASP A 71 19.25 -25.80 11.38
CA ASP A 71 20.21 -26.41 10.46
C ASP A 71 20.73 -27.76 10.95
N GLU A 72 20.93 -27.92 12.27
CA GLU A 72 21.29 -29.22 12.87
C GLU A 72 20.13 -30.21 12.79
N ILE A 73 18.92 -29.76 13.14
CA ILE A 73 17.72 -30.60 13.12
C ILE A 73 17.49 -31.14 11.71
N ILE A 74 17.52 -30.26 10.69
CA ILE A 74 17.35 -30.64 9.29
C ILE A 74 18.41 -31.65 8.88
N ARG A 75 19.69 -31.40 9.17
CA ARG A 75 20.78 -32.32 8.83
C ARG A 75 20.57 -33.72 9.43
N GLN A 76 20.09 -33.81 10.67
CA GLN A 76 19.82 -35.09 11.33
C GLN A 76 18.57 -35.79 10.77
N MET A 77 17.54 -35.03 10.38
CA MET A 77 16.36 -35.56 9.70
C MET A 77 16.71 -36.10 8.31
N GLU A 78 17.50 -35.37 7.52
CA GLU A 78 18.03 -35.84 6.23
C GLU A 78 18.88 -37.11 6.38
N LEU A 79 19.69 -37.19 7.44
CA LEU A 79 20.42 -38.41 7.77
C LEU A 79 19.46 -39.59 8.05
N THR A 80 18.36 -39.34 8.75
CA THR A 80 17.31 -40.35 9.00
C THR A 80 16.68 -40.83 7.69
N GLU A 81 16.35 -39.92 6.79
CA GLU A 81 15.82 -40.24 5.46
C GLU A 81 16.82 -41.05 4.64
N LYS A 82 18.09 -40.65 4.62
CA LYS A 82 19.16 -41.34 3.90
C LYS A 82 19.35 -42.76 4.42
N ILE A 83 19.45 -42.96 5.74
CA ILE A 83 19.59 -44.29 6.34
C ILE A 83 18.35 -45.14 6.04
N THR A 84 17.15 -44.57 6.14
CA THR A 84 15.90 -45.28 5.82
C THR A 84 15.88 -45.72 4.36
N ASN A 85 16.27 -44.85 3.44
CA ASN A 85 16.35 -45.15 2.00
C ASN A 85 17.42 -46.19 1.67
N GLN A 86 18.53 -46.22 2.40
CA GLN A 86 19.57 -47.25 2.22
C GLN A 86 19.07 -48.64 2.65
N HIS A 87 18.25 -48.72 3.70
CA HIS A 87 17.84 -50.00 4.29
C HIS A 87 16.44 -50.49 3.86
N LYS A 88 15.64 -49.67 3.16
CA LYS A 88 14.29 -50.05 2.70
C LYS A 88 14.30 -51.12 1.59
N GLY A 89 15.44 -51.37 0.96
CA GLY A 89 15.56 -52.23 -0.21
C GLY A 89 14.71 -51.71 -1.37
N ASN A 90 13.95 -52.60 -2.01
CA ASN A 90 13.10 -52.23 -3.16
C ASN A 90 11.66 -51.81 -2.78
N LYS A 91 11.38 -51.63 -1.48
CA LYS A 91 10.06 -51.24 -0.97
C LYS A 91 10.01 -49.73 -0.75
N LYS A 92 8.81 -49.13 -0.90
CA LYS A 92 8.57 -47.77 -0.44
C LYS A 92 8.52 -47.75 1.08
N SER A 93 9.19 -46.80 1.70
CA SER A 93 9.11 -46.62 3.15
C SER A 93 7.86 -45.81 3.53
N PHE A 94 7.38 -45.99 4.76
CA PHE A 94 6.30 -45.16 5.29
C PHE A 94 6.70 -43.67 5.29
N LEU A 95 7.92 -43.37 5.76
CA LEU A 95 8.47 -42.01 5.79
C LEU A 95 8.46 -41.36 4.40
N GLU A 96 8.88 -42.09 3.37
CA GLU A 96 8.84 -41.61 1.98
C GLU A 96 7.41 -41.36 1.48
N THR A 97 6.47 -42.25 1.81
CA THR A 97 5.08 -42.11 1.37
C THR A 97 4.43 -40.89 2.02
N GLU A 98 4.61 -40.74 3.33
CA GLU A 98 4.08 -39.63 4.12
C GLU A 98 4.71 -38.30 3.69
N ASN A 99 6.02 -38.24 3.51
CA ASN A 99 6.71 -37.03 3.04
C ASN A 99 6.20 -36.59 1.66
N ASN A 100 6.03 -37.52 0.71
CA ASN A 100 5.52 -37.18 -0.62
C ASN A 100 4.09 -36.64 -0.58
N TYR A 101 3.25 -37.21 0.29
CA TYR A 101 1.89 -36.69 0.51
C TYR A 101 1.95 -35.28 1.11
N LEU A 102 2.76 -35.09 2.16
CA LEU A 102 2.89 -33.82 2.86
C LEU A 102 3.39 -32.70 1.94
N LEU A 103 4.45 -32.96 1.17
CA LEU A 103 4.98 -32.01 0.18
C LEU A 103 3.94 -31.62 -0.86
N LYS A 104 3.09 -32.56 -1.28
CA LYS A 104 1.99 -32.27 -2.21
C LYS A 104 0.96 -31.33 -1.58
N VAL A 105 0.56 -31.59 -0.34
CA VAL A 105 -0.38 -30.74 0.41
C VAL A 105 0.19 -29.34 0.64
N GLN A 106 1.47 -29.24 1.01
CA GLN A 106 2.19 -27.97 1.17
C GLN A 106 2.21 -27.17 -0.13
N LYS A 107 2.55 -27.81 -1.24
CA LYS A 107 2.56 -27.16 -2.56
C LYS A 107 1.18 -26.65 -2.95
N GLU A 108 0.14 -27.45 -2.76
CA GLU A 108 -1.24 -27.02 -3.04
C GLU A 108 -1.68 -25.84 -2.17
N ARG A 109 -1.30 -25.85 -0.88
CA ARG A 109 -1.58 -24.74 0.05
C ARG A 109 -0.85 -23.46 -0.39
N GLN A 110 0.40 -23.55 -0.81
CA GLN A 110 1.19 -22.42 -1.31
C GLN A 110 0.60 -21.85 -2.61
N GLU A 111 0.27 -22.70 -3.58
CA GLU A 111 -0.37 -22.29 -4.84
C GLU A 111 -1.70 -21.59 -4.60
N ARG A 112 -2.51 -22.10 -3.65
CA ARG A 112 -3.78 -21.47 -3.26
C ARG A 112 -3.58 -20.09 -2.64
N ARG A 113 -2.61 -19.94 -1.74
CA ARG A 113 -2.27 -18.64 -1.12
C ARG A 113 -1.83 -17.61 -2.15
N ILE A 114 -1.01 -18.02 -3.12
CA ILE A 114 -0.55 -17.13 -4.21
C ILE A 114 -1.74 -16.70 -5.06
N LYS A 115 -2.60 -17.64 -5.45
CA LYS A 115 -3.79 -17.37 -6.26
C LYS A 115 -4.78 -16.42 -5.55
N GLU A 116 -5.03 -16.64 -4.25
CA GLU A 116 -5.88 -15.76 -3.45
C GLU A 116 -5.29 -14.34 -3.32
N GLU A 117 -3.97 -14.21 -3.21
CA GLU A 117 -3.31 -12.90 -3.18
C GLU A 117 -3.37 -12.18 -4.53
N GLU A 118 -3.21 -12.92 -5.64
CA GLU A 118 -3.39 -12.39 -7.00
C GLU A 118 -4.82 -11.92 -7.25
N GLU A 119 -5.82 -12.72 -6.87
CA GLU A 119 -7.24 -12.36 -6.97
C GLU A 119 -7.58 -11.16 -6.09
N ARG A 120 -7.00 -11.04 -4.89
CA ARG A 120 -7.17 -9.87 -4.02
C ARG A 120 -6.58 -8.61 -4.68
N LYS A 121 -5.35 -8.70 -5.20
CA LYS A 121 -4.68 -7.58 -5.90
C LYS A 121 -5.44 -7.16 -7.15
N GLU A 122 -6.02 -8.09 -7.91
CA GLU A 122 -6.85 -7.79 -9.08
C GLU A 122 -8.14 -7.08 -8.68
N ARG A 123 -8.82 -7.57 -7.63
CA ARG A 123 -10.02 -6.92 -7.08
C ARG A 123 -9.73 -5.50 -6.61
N GLU A 124 -8.66 -5.29 -5.85
CA GLU A 124 -8.23 -3.96 -5.39
C GLU A 124 -7.95 -3.02 -6.58
N ARG A 125 -7.36 -3.52 -7.67
CA ARG A 125 -7.14 -2.74 -8.90
C ARG A 125 -8.45 -2.34 -9.58
N LEU A 126 -9.39 -3.27 -9.72
CA LEU A 126 -10.70 -3.01 -10.34
C LEU A 126 -11.52 -2.01 -9.50
N GLU A 127 -11.52 -2.14 -8.18
CA GLU A 127 -12.20 -1.22 -7.26
C GLU A 127 -11.60 0.21 -7.34
N GLU A 128 -10.27 0.31 -7.46
CA GLU A 128 -9.59 1.60 -7.63
C GLU A 128 -9.85 2.24 -9.00
N GLU A 129 -9.92 1.46 -10.08
CA GLU A 129 -10.34 1.96 -11.39
C GLU A 129 -11.79 2.44 -11.39
N GLU A 130 -12.71 1.68 -10.76
CA GLU A 130 -14.11 2.07 -10.63
C GLU A 130 -14.25 3.36 -9.80
N ARG A 131 -13.46 3.51 -8.72
CA ARG A 131 -13.42 4.74 -7.92
C ARG A 131 -12.96 5.93 -8.75
N LYS A 132 -11.89 5.80 -9.53
CA LYS A 132 -11.38 6.85 -10.43
C LYS A 132 -12.40 7.23 -11.49
N ASP A 133 -13.12 6.27 -12.06
CA ASP A 133 -14.13 6.57 -13.07
C ASP A 133 -15.38 7.24 -12.50
N LYS A 134 -15.79 6.88 -11.26
CA LYS A 134 -16.83 7.63 -10.54
C LYS A 134 -16.40 9.06 -10.25
N GLU A 135 -15.16 9.27 -9.80
CA GLU A 135 -14.60 10.61 -9.54
C GLU A 135 -14.57 11.46 -10.82
N LYS A 136 -14.13 10.90 -11.96
CA LYS A 136 -14.17 11.61 -13.25
C LYS A 136 -15.60 12.00 -13.64
N LYS A 137 -16.58 11.12 -13.46
CA LYS A 137 -17.99 11.42 -13.79
C LYS A 137 -18.54 12.55 -12.92
N VAL A 138 -18.24 12.54 -11.62
CA VAL A 138 -18.66 13.61 -10.69
C VAL A 138 -17.98 14.94 -11.07
N GLU A 139 -16.70 14.92 -11.43
CA GLU A 139 -15.96 16.10 -11.90
C GLU A 139 -16.56 16.65 -13.21
N GLU A 140 -16.91 15.78 -14.17
CA GLU A 140 -17.57 16.17 -15.42
C GLU A 140 -18.98 16.75 -15.20
N GLU A 141 -19.78 16.14 -14.32
CA GLU A 141 -21.10 16.67 -13.95
C GLU A 141 -20.99 18.04 -13.27
N LYS A 142 -20.00 18.22 -12.38
CA LYS A 142 -19.76 19.50 -11.70
C LYS A 142 -19.37 20.59 -12.71
N LYS A 143 -18.50 20.27 -13.68
CA LYS A 143 -18.13 21.20 -14.76
C LYS A 143 -19.33 21.62 -15.61
N LYS A 144 -20.23 20.69 -15.95
CA LYS A 144 -21.46 21.01 -16.68
C LYS A 144 -22.38 21.93 -15.88
N VAL A 145 -22.56 21.66 -14.60
CA VAL A 145 -23.39 22.51 -13.72
C VAL A 145 -22.81 23.92 -13.59
N ASP A 146 -21.48 24.05 -13.45
CA ASP A 146 -20.82 25.36 -13.39
C ASP A 146 -20.95 26.12 -14.72
N GLU A 147 -20.87 25.43 -15.87
CA GLU A 147 -21.07 26.02 -17.20
C GLU A 147 -22.51 26.51 -17.40
N ASP A 148 -23.51 25.69 -17.06
CA ASP A 148 -24.94 26.05 -17.12
C ASP A 148 -25.25 27.27 -16.23
N GLN A 149 -24.69 27.33 -15.01
CA GLN A 149 -24.85 28.49 -14.12
C GLN A 149 -24.24 29.76 -14.73
N ARG A 150 -23.09 29.64 -15.39
CA ARG A 150 -22.41 30.76 -16.04
C ARG A 150 -23.18 31.28 -17.25
N GLU A 151 -23.77 30.39 -18.03
CA GLU A 151 -24.61 30.75 -19.18
C GLU A 151 -25.91 31.42 -18.73
N LYS A 152 -26.54 30.90 -17.67
CA LYS A 152 -27.75 31.49 -17.08
C LYS A 152 -27.50 32.88 -16.52
N ALA A 153 -26.37 33.07 -15.83
CA ALA A 153 -25.95 34.40 -15.36
C ALA A 153 -25.71 35.39 -16.52
N ARG A 154 -25.19 34.92 -17.67
CA ARG A 154 -25.05 35.76 -18.88
C ARG A 154 -26.41 36.15 -19.46
N GLN A 155 -27.34 35.21 -19.56
CA GLN A 155 -28.71 35.49 -20.01
C GLN A 155 -29.43 36.49 -19.09
N ASP A 156 -29.31 36.33 -17.77
CA ASP A 156 -29.92 37.24 -16.80
C ASP A 156 -29.40 38.69 -16.96
N VAL A 157 -28.09 38.85 -17.24
CA VAL A 157 -27.49 40.16 -17.53
C VAL A 157 -28.01 40.74 -18.85
N GLU A 158 -28.09 39.93 -19.92
CA GLU A 158 -28.62 40.36 -21.21
C GLU A 158 -30.10 40.80 -21.12
N ASP A 159 -30.93 40.06 -20.38
CA ASP A 159 -32.34 40.41 -20.18
C ASP A 159 -32.49 41.70 -19.35
N MET A 160 -31.65 41.92 -18.34
CA MET A 160 -31.64 43.17 -17.56
C MET A 160 -31.26 44.38 -18.44
N VAL A 161 -30.26 44.23 -19.32
CA VAL A 161 -29.86 45.27 -20.28
C VAL A 161 -30.97 45.55 -21.29
N ARG A 162 -31.65 44.51 -21.81
CA ARG A 162 -32.77 44.67 -22.75
C ARG A 162 -33.94 45.42 -22.09
N LYS A 163 -34.24 45.11 -20.83
CA LYS A 163 -35.30 45.76 -20.05
C LYS A 163 -34.99 47.23 -19.78
N MET A 164 -33.73 47.57 -19.51
CA MET A 164 -33.28 48.96 -19.41
C MET A 164 -33.40 49.71 -20.75
N HIS A 165 -33.13 49.06 -21.88
CA HIS A 165 -33.34 49.66 -23.21
C HIS A 165 -34.83 49.89 -23.54
N GLU A 166 -35.75 49.02 -23.10
CA GLU A 166 -37.20 49.23 -23.23
C GLU A 166 -37.72 50.34 -22.30
N GLU A 167 -37.25 50.42 -21.04
CA GLU A 167 -37.61 51.52 -20.12
C GLU A 167 -37.01 52.86 -20.56
N ALA A 168 -35.81 52.87 -21.13
CA ALA A 168 -35.20 54.07 -21.73
C ALA A 168 -35.91 54.51 -23.02
N ALA A 169 -36.56 53.62 -23.76
CA ALA A 169 -37.39 54.00 -24.92
C ALA A 169 -38.72 54.69 -24.52
N GLY A 170 -39.14 54.58 -23.26
CA GLY A 170 -40.33 55.24 -22.71
C GLY A 170 -40.10 56.64 -22.14
N LEU A 171 -38.86 57.10 -22.02
CA LEU A 171 -38.54 58.42 -21.46
C LEU A 171 -37.28 59.00 -22.12
N VAL A 172 -37.37 60.28 -22.57
CA VAL A 172 -36.30 61.17 -23.09
C VAL A 172 -36.19 61.14 -24.62
N THR A 173 -36.87 61.99 -25.39
CA THR A 173 -36.52 63.40 -25.71
C THR A 173 -35.23 63.94 -25.10
N GLY A 174 -34.16 64.03 -25.90
CA GLY A 174 -33.02 64.90 -25.58
C GLY A 174 -31.67 64.26 -25.88
N ASP A 175 -31.07 64.72 -26.97
CA ASP A 175 -29.81 64.32 -27.59
C ASP A 175 -28.55 64.76 -26.76
N PRO A 176 -27.32 64.43 -27.19
CA PRO A 176 -26.43 63.50 -26.51
C PRO A 176 -25.15 64.19 -26.01
N ASP A 177 -24.40 63.61 -25.07
CA ASP A 177 -22.97 63.87 -25.04
C ASP A 177 -22.17 62.92 -24.14
N HIS A 178 -21.03 62.51 -24.69
CA HIS A 178 -19.85 61.91 -24.06
C HIS A 178 -19.81 60.40 -23.78
N ILE A 179 -19.36 59.73 -24.85
CA ILE A 179 -18.54 58.50 -24.93
C ILE A 179 -17.34 58.56 -23.98
N ALA A 180 -17.12 57.48 -23.21
CA ALA A 180 -15.79 56.94 -22.84
C ALA A 180 -16.02 55.57 -22.16
N GLU A 181 -15.83 54.45 -22.85
CA GLU A 181 -14.55 53.75 -23.07
C GLU A 181 -14.36 52.62 -22.03
N LEU A 182 -14.60 51.40 -22.52
CA LEU A 182 -14.27 50.13 -21.88
C LEU A 182 -12.75 49.99 -21.78
N ALA A 183 -12.24 49.66 -20.59
CA ALA A 183 -10.93 49.03 -20.44
C ALA A 183 -11.14 47.66 -19.80
N VAL A 184 -10.96 46.62 -20.62
CA VAL A 184 -10.80 45.23 -20.22
C VAL A 184 -9.37 45.06 -19.75
N GLU A 185 -9.16 44.59 -18.52
CA GLU A 185 -7.84 44.23 -18.03
C GLU A 185 -7.77 42.70 -17.88
N THR A 186 -7.14 42.07 -18.87
CA THR A 186 -6.70 40.67 -18.84
C THR A 186 -5.50 40.52 -17.93
N THR A 187 -5.56 39.59 -16.97
CA THR A 187 -4.40 39.15 -16.19
C THR A 187 -4.03 37.73 -16.61
N GLU A 188 -2.84 37.59 -17.20
CA GLU A 188 -2.16 36.30 -17.37
C GLU A 188 -1.39 35.98 -16.08
N THR A 189 -1.55 34.76 -15.57
CA THR A 189 -0.67 34.19 -14.56
C THR A 189 0.06 32.99 -15.15
N ILE A 190 1.38 33.14 -15.24
CA ILE A 190 2.34 32.09 -15.62
C ILE A 190 2.74 31.36 -14.34
N GLU A 191 2.55 30.04 -14.32
CA GLU A 191 3.09 29.16 -13.28
C GLU A 191 4.49 28.70 -13.69
N THR A 192 5.49 28.96 -12.84
CA THR A 192 6.83 28.38 -12.96
C THR A 192 7.08 27.40 -11.83
N GLU A 193 7.20 26.12 -12.17
CA GLU A 193 7.72 25.07 -11.29
C GLU A 193 9.24 25.21 -11.13
N VAL A 194 9.71 25.14 -9.89
CA VAL A 194 11.11 24.88 -9.58
C VAL A 194 11.20 23.62 -8.74
N VAL A 195 11.73 22.57 -9.37
CA VAL A 195 12.08 21.29 -8.73
C VAL A 195 13.46 21.41 -8.10
N THR A 196 13.60 21.08 -6.82
CA THR A 196 14.88 20.61 -6.26
C THR A 196 14.66 19.54 -5.19
N GLU A 197 15.56 18.55 -5.22
CA GLU A 197 15.54 17.29 -4.49
C GLU A 197 15.85 17.45 -2.99
N GLY A 198 15.17 16.63 -2.16
CA GLY A 198 15.68 16.23 -0.86
C GLY A 198 14.91 16.72 0.37
N MET A 199 14.03 15.84 0.85
CA MET A 199 13.57 15.67 2.25
C MET A 199 12.80 16.85 2.92
N THR A 200 11.51 16.56 3.19
CA THR A 200 10.51 17.26 4.03
C THR A 200 9.83 18.51 3.45
N SER A 201 8.52 18.38 3.16
CA SER A 201 7.68 19.42 2.56
C SER A 201 6.66 19.94 3.58
N GLU A 202 6.81 21.19 4.02
CA GLU A 202 5.72 22.01 4.56
C GLU A 202 5.31 23.00 3.45
N ILE A 203 4.05 22.95 3.00
CA ILE A 203 3.50 23.87 2.01
C ILE A 203 3.08 25.14 2.75
N THR A 204 3.79 26.25 2.53
CA THR A 204 3.39 27.58 3.00
C THR A 204 2.87 28.39 1.81
N THR A 205 1.57 28.68 1.77
CA THR A 205 0.97 29.57 0.77
C THR A 205 1.11 31.02 1.25
N THR A 206 2.01 31.78 0.63
CA THR A 206 2.15 33.21 0.90
C THR A 206 1.37 34.01 -0.14
N THR A 207 0.23 34.57 0.26
CA THR A 207 -0.52 35.54 -0.54
C THR A 207 0.04 36.93 -0.27
N THR A 208 0.84 37.47 -1.19
CA THR A 208 1.30 38.86 -1.11
C THR A 208 0.33 39.76 -1.88
N THR A 209 -0.51 40.48 -1.14
CA THR A 209 -1.32 41.59 -1.67
C THR A 209 -0.47 42.85 -1.67
N THR A 210 -0.02 43.28 -2.85
CA THR A 210 0.66 44.58 -3.01
C THR A 210 -0.30 45.58 -3.63
N SER A 211 -0.94 46.36 -2.77
CA SER A 211 -1.43 47.68 -3.12
C SER A 211 -0.26 48.66 -3.09
N THR A 212 -0.22 49.61 -4.02
CA THR A 212 -0.29 51.07 -3.72
C THR A 212 0.36 51.96 -4.80
N SER A 213 -0.43 52.96 -5.18
CA SER A 213 -0.12 54.33 -5.63
C SER A 213 0.75 54.60 -6.84
N THR A 214 0.08 55.16 -7.85
CA THR A 214 0.61 56.07 -8.87
C THR A 214 1.15 57.35 -8.23
N SER A 215 2.36 57.74 -8.60
CA SER A 215 2.85 59.13 -8.47
C SER A 215 3.27 59.64 -9.84
N THR A 216 2.57 60.67 -10.28
CA THR A 216 2.77 61.44 -11.50
C THR A 216 4.06 62.27 -11.43
N SER A 217 4.85 62.28 -12.49
CA SER A 217 5.70 63.43 -12.83
C SER A 217 6.00 63.50 -14.32
N THR A 218 5.69 64.67 -14.86
CA THR A 218 5.56 65.06 -16.26
C THR A 218 6.92 65.49 -16.86
N SER A 219 7.10 65.19 -18.16
CA SER A 219 7.87 65.90 -19.21
C SER A 219 9.33 66.34 -18.95
N THR A 220 10.22 66.10 -19.92
CA THR A 220 10.62 67.11 -20.93
C THR A 220 11.46 66.48 -22.04
N SER A 221 11.06 66.74 -23.28
CA SER A 221 11.77 66.46 -24.52
C SER A 221 12.90 67.45 -24.77
N THR A 222 14.06 66.99 -25.26
CA THR A 222 14.84 67.78 -26.23
C THR A 222 15.70 66.89 -27.13
N SER A 223 15.63 67.21 -28.42
CA SER A 223 16.28 66.62 -29.57
C SER A 223 17.69 67.17 -29.83
N THR A 224 18.51 66.37 -30.55
CA THR A 224 19.66 66.77 -31.43
C THR A 224 20.87 67.44 -30.76
N SER A 225 22.15 67.21 -31.12
CA SER A 225 22.80 66.71 -32.33
C SER A 225 24.31 66.60 -32.08
N THR A 226 24.99 65.59 -32.61
CA THR A 226 26.18 65.67 -33.49
C THR A 226 26.60 64.28 -33.94
#